data_AF-A0A4R5LJG0-F1
#
_entry.id   AF-A0A4R5LJG0-F1
#
_cell.length_a   1.000
_cell.length_b   1.000
_cell.length_c   1.000
_cell.angle_alpha   90.00
_cell.angle_beta   90.00
_cell.angle_gamma   90.00
#
_symmetry.space_group_name_H-M   'P 1'
#
loop_
_entity.id
_entity.type
_entity.pdbx_description
1 polymer ?
#
loop_
_entity_poly.entity_id
_entity_poly.type
_entity_poly.pdbx_seq_one_letter_code
_entity_poly.pdbx_strand_id
1 'polypeptide(L)'
;MNTEAYQSCIDACDACAAACDRCASACLEDPGVAAMTKCIRLNADCASMCRFTSAALSRQSHLAPELCALCARICHECAEECGRHAPEHFGTCSDACRVCAEACREI
;
A
#
# COMPACT_ATOMS: atom_id res chain seq x y z
N MET A 1 -2.40 16.23 22.47
CA MET A 1 -2.08 15.92 21.06
C MET A 1 -2.87 14.69 20.71
N ASN A 2 -3.75 14.77 19.70
CA ASN A 2 -4.72 13.72 19.43
C ASN A 2 -4.09 12.62 18.57
N THR A 3 -3.60 11.56 19.20
CA THR A 3 -3.07 10.37 18.51
C THR A 3 -4.14 9.71 17.61
N GLU A 4 -5.43 9.98 17.85
CA GLU A 4 -6.53 9.49 17.01
C GLU A 4 -6.50 10.05 15.58
N ALA A 5 -5.91 11.24 15.35
CA ALA A 5 -5.97 11.91 14.05
C ALA A 5 -5.28 11.12 12.92
N TYR A 6 -4.30 10.27 13.24
CA TYR A 6 -3.58 9.45 12.26
C TYR A 6 -3.88 7.96 12.35
N GLN A 7 -4.67 7.52 13.34
CA GLN A 7 -4.82 6.10 13.61
C GLN A 7 -5.44 5.35 12.42
N SER A 8 -6.46 5.93 11.77
CA SER A 8 -7.06 5.35 10.57
C SER A 8 -6.06 5.21 9.42
N CYS A 9 -5.19 6.21 9.22
CA CYS A 9 -4.16 6.19 8.18
C CYS A 9 -3.04 5.18 8.49
N ILE A 10 -2.65 5.08 9.77
CA ILE A 10 -1.69 4.08 10.26
C ILE A 10 -2.22 2.65 10.00
N ASP A 11 -3.45 2.37 10.43
CA ASP A 11 -4.07 1.06 10.26
C ASP A 11 -4.19 0.69 8.78
N ALA A 12 -4.57 1.66 7.93
CA ALA A 12 -4.66 1.46 6.48
C ALA A 12 -3.28 1.20 5.85
N CYS A 13 -2.24 1.93 6.26
CA CYS A 13 -0.87 1.71 5.81
C CYS A 13 -0.38 0.30 6.18
N ASP A 14 -0.56 -0.12 7.43
CA ASP A 14 -0.08 -1.42 7.90
C ASP A 14 -0.83 -2.58 7.22
N ALA A 15 -2.16 -2.45 7.05
CA ALA A 15 -2.97 -3.41 6.32
C ALA A 15 -2.55 -3.50 4.85
N CYS A 16 -2.31 -2.37 4.20
CA CYS A 16 -1.87 -2.29 2.81
C CYS A 16 -0.49 -2.94 2.63
N ALA A 17 0.46 -2.68 3.53
CA ALA A 17 1.79 -3.29 3.46
C ALA A 17 1.71 -4.82 3.53
N ALA A 18 0.93 -5.35 4.48
CA ALA A 18 0.75 -6.79 4.61
C ALA A 18 0.03 -7.40 3.39
N ALA A 19 -0.92 -6.68 2.78
CA ALA A 19 -1.60 -7.13 1.57
C ALA A 19 -0.65 -7.15 0.36
N CYS A 20 0.19 -6.14 0.21
CA CYS A 20 1.19 -6.06 -0.86
C CYS A 20 2.23 -7.19 -0.76
N ASP A 21 2.73 -7.51 0.43
CA ASP A 21 3.69 -8.61 0.59
C ASP A 21 3.07 -9.98 0.24
N ARG A 22 1.82 -10.21 0.66
CA ARG A 22 1.08 -11.43 0.29
C ARG A 22 0.86 -11.51 -1.21
N CYS A 23 0.50 -10.40 -1.83
CA CYS A 23 0.31 -10.27 -3.28
C CYS A 23 1.61 -10.56 -4.04
N ALA A 24 2.73 -9.95 -3.62
CA ALA A 24 4.04 -10.20 -4.22
C ALA A 24 4.46 -11.67 -4.10
N SER A 25 4.23 -12.28 -2.94
CA SER A 25 4.53 -13.70 -2.71
C SER A 25 3.68 -14.60 -3.62
N ALA A 26 2.38 -14.33 -3.73
CA ALA A 26 1.48 -15.07 -4.62
C ALA A 26 1.87 -14.90 -6.11
N CYS A 27 2.23 -13.69 -6.54
CA CYS A 27 2.72 -13.44 -7.90
C CYS A 27 3.97 -14.28 -8.25
N LEU A 28 4.83 -14.56 -7.28
CA LEU A 28 6.05 -15.35 -7.49
C LEU A 28 5.77 -16.84 -7.66
N GLU A 29 4.64 -17.33 -7.13
CA GLU A 29 4.20 -18.72 -7.27
C GLU A 29 3.36 -18.96 -8.54
N ASP A 30 2.91 -17.88 -9.19
CA ASP A 30 2.09 -17.96 -10.41
C ASP A 30 2.92 -18.48 -11.62
N PRO A 31 2.42 -19.46 -12.39
CA PRO A 31 3.10 -19.95 -13.60
C PRO A 31 3.39 -18.87 -14.66
N GLY A 32 2.63 -17.77 -14.64
CA GLY A 32 2.75 -16.58 -15.47
C GLY A 32 3.57 -15.43 -14.86
N VAL A 33 4.43 -15.69 -13.85
CA VAL A 33 5.22 -14.69 -13.11
C VAL A 33 5.91 -13.63 -13.98
N ALA A 34 6.36 -13.97 -15.19
CA ALA A 34 7.00 -13.03 -16.10
C ALA A 34 6.10 -11.82 -16.41
N ALA A 35 4.78 -12.03 -16.57
CA ALA A 35 3.80 -10.97 -16.80
C ALA A 35 3.52 -10.12 -15.53
N MET A 36 3.89 -10.63 -14.35
CA MET A 36 3.64 -9.99 -13.05
C MET A 36 4.87 -9.26 -12.48
N THR A 37 5.99 -9.22 -13.20
CA THR A 37 7.24 -8.57 -12.75
C THR A 37 7.02 -7.12 -12.29
N LYS A 38 6.16 -6.36 -12.99
CA LYS A 38 5.81 -4.99 -12.60
C LYS A 38 4.99 -4.95 -11.31
N CYS A 39 3.98 -5.82 -11.19
CA CYS A 39 3.15 -5.96 -10.00
C CYS A 39 4.02 -6.29 -8.76
N ILE A 40 4.95 -7.23 -8.87
CA ILE A 40 5.87 -7.61 -7.79
C ILE A 40 6.70 -6.42 -7.31
N ARG A 41 7.28 -5.65 -8.24
CA ARG A 41 8.07 -4.46 -7.90
C ARG A 41 7.24 -3.40 -7.19
N LEU A 42 6.06 -3.09 -7.74
CA LEU A 42 5.15 -2.11 -7.13
C LEU A 42 4.67 -2.55 -5.75
N ASN A 43 4.34 -3.83 -5.56
CA ASN A 43 3.98 -4.36 -4.25
C ASN A 43 5.10 -4.17 -3.22
N ALA A 44 6.36 -4.46 -3.59
CA ALA A 44 7.50 -4.32 -2.69
C ALA A 44 7.76 -2.85 -2.30
N ASP A 45 7.70 -1.94 -3.28
CA ASP A 45 7.87 -0.52 -3.05
C ASP A 45 6.71 0.05 -2.22
N CYS A 46 5.47 -0.33 -2.54
CA CYS A 46 4.26 0.07 -1.82
C CYS A 46 4.31 -0.39 -0.36
N ALA A 47 4.65 -1.66 -0.11
CA ALA A 47 4.75 -2.19 1.25
C ALA A 47 5.80 -1.44 2.08
N SER A 48 6.96 -1.14 1.47
CA SER A 48 8.04 -0.40 2.13
C SER A 48 7.63 1.05 2.45
N MET A 49 6.97 1.72 1.49
CA MET A 49 6.49 3.09 1.68
C MET A 49 5.38 3.18 2.74
N CYS A 50 4.42 2.24 2.72
CA CYS A 50 3.35 2.18 3.72
C CYS A 50 3.90 1.99 5.13
N ARG A 51 4.84 1.06 5.33
CA ARG A 51 5.51 0.85 6.63
C ARG A 51 6.25 2.10 7.11
N PHE A 52 6.96 2.77 6.21
CA PHE A 52 7.68 3.98 6.56
C PHE A 52 6.72 5.11 6.96
N THR A 53 5.63 5.28 6.20
CA THR A 53 4.58 6.27 6.46
C THR A 53 3.89 6.01 7.78
N SER A 54 3.41 4.78 8.03
CA SER A 54 2.83 4.35 9.31
C SER A 54 3.73 4.68 10.49
N ALA A 55 5.01 4.33 10.41
CA ALA A 55 5.98 4.61 11.46
C ALA A 55 6.21 6.12 11.66
N ALA A 56 6.24 6.91 10.58
CA ALA A 56 6.39 8.36 10.66
C ALA A 56 5.16 9.05 11.27
N LEU A 57 3.95 8.61 10.91
CA LEU A 57 2.69 9.08 11.49
C LEU A 57 2.59 8.74 12.98
N SER A 58 3.02 7.53 13.37
CA SER A 58 3.07 7.09 14.77
C SER A 58 3.98 7.98 15.64
N ARG A 59 4.99 8.59 15.03
CA ARG A 59 5.90 9.56 15.67
C ARG A 59 5.48 11.02 15.47
N GLN A 60 4.31 11.27 14.89
CA GLN A 60 3.78 12.60 14.60
C GLN A 60 4.78 13.46 13.81
N SER A 61 5.38 12.87 12.77
CA SER A 61 6.33 13.56 11.90
C SER A 61 5.73 14.85 11.33
N HIS A 62 6.49 15.95 11.36
CA HIS A 62 6.10 17.20 10.70
C HIS A 62 6.05 17.09 9.16
N LEU A 63 6.61 16.01 8.60
CA LEU A 63 6.56 15.68 7.18
C LEU A 63 5.38 14.74 6.82
N ALA A 64 4.42 14.55 7.74
CA ALA A 64 3.28 13.66 7.52
C ALA A 64 2.55 13.95 6.19
N PRO A 65 2.23 15.22 5.82
CA PRO A 65 1.54 15.50 4.56
C PRO A 65 2.33 15.06 3.33
N GLU A 66 3.64 15.32 3.28
CA GLU A 66 4.48 14.95 2.15
C GLU A 66 4.67 13.43 2.03
N LEU A 67 4.82 12.74 3.17
CA LEU A 67 4.95 11.29 3.20
C LEU A 67 3.65 10.62 2.79
N CYS A 68 2.51 11.08 3.31
CA CYS A 68 1.19 10.58 2.93
C CYS A 68 0.87 10.87 1.46
N ALA A 69 1.22 12.03 0.93
CA ALA A 69 1.04 12.32 -0.49
C ALA A 69 1.84 11.35 -1.40
N LEU A 70 3.08 11.03 -1.03
CA LEU A 70 3.87 10.04 -1.77
C LEU A 70 3.32 8.62 -1.60
N CYS A 71 2.93 8.25 -0.37
CA CYS A 71 2.30 6.96 -0.07
C CYS A 71 1.02 6.77 -0.87
N ALA A 72 0.16 7.79 -0.95
CA ALA A 72 -1.09 7.75 -1.71
C ALA A 72 -0.85 7.53 -3.21
N ARG A 73 0.21 8.15 -3.77
CA ARG A 73 0.58 7.97 -5.17
C ARG A 73 1.00 6.53 -5.47
N ILE A 74 1.90 5.97 -4.65
CA ILE A 74 2.37 4.60 -4.88
C ILE A 74 1.27 3.56 -4.64
N CYS A 75 0.43 3.77 -3.62
CA CYS A 75 -0.75 2.93 -3.37
C CYS A 75 -1.70 2.97 -4.57
N HIS A 76 -1.95 4.13 -5.17
CA HIS A 76 -2.78 4.22 -6.37
C HIS A 76 -2.17 3.45 -7.56
N GLU A 77 -0.88 3.63 -7.84
CA GLU A 77 -0.19 2.90 -8.93
C GLU A 77 -0.19 1.39 -8.70
N CYS A 78 0.00 0.95 -7.45
CA CYS A 78 -0.04 -0.45 -7.06
C CYS A 78 -1.45 -1.04 -7.21
N ALA A 79 -2.50 -0.31 -6.80
CA ALA A 79 -3.88 -0.73 -6.96
C ALA A 79 -4.25 -0.97 -8.43
N GLU A 80 -3.89 -0.02 -9.29
CA GLU A 80 -4.17 -0.12 -10.73
C GLU A 80 -3.41 -1.27 -11.38
N GLU A 81 -2.16 -1.52 -10.99
CA GLU A 81 -1.43 -2.67 -11.52
C GLU A 81 -1.98 -4.00 -11.00
N CYS A 82 -2.25 -4.13 -9.70
CA CYS A 82 -2.86 -5.33 -9.10
C CYS A 82 -4.22 -5.65 -9.72
N GLY A 83 -5.06 -4.62 -9.97
CA GLY A 83 -6.40 -4.77 -10.55
C GLY A 83 -6.42 -5.28 -12.00
N ARG A 84 -5.27 -5.34 -12.68
CA ARG A 84 -5.15 -5.89 -14.04
C ARG A 84 -5.00 -7.40 -14.05
N HIS A 85 -4.72 -8.02 -12.91
CA HIS A 85 -4.51 -9.45 -12.76
C HIS A 85 -5.77 -10.12 -12.16
N ALA A 86 -6.03 -11.39 -12.49
CA ALA A 86 -7.32 -12.06 -12.25
C ALA A 86 -7.77 -12.08 -10.76
N PRO A 87 -9.08 -11.98 -10.47
CA PRO A 87 -9.60 -11.56 -9.16
C PRO A 87 -9.34 -12.50 -7.97
N GLU A 88 -8.96 -13.76 -8.18
CA GLU A 88 -8.91 -14.78 -7.11
C GLU A 88 -7.77 -14.57 -6.10
N HIS A 89 -6.70 -13.86 -6.47
CA HIS A 89 -5.60 -13.50 -5.56
C HIS A 89 -5.44 -11.98 -5.34
N PHE A 90 -5.85 -11.15 -6.31
CA PHE A 90 -5.44 -9.75 -6.41
C PHE A 90 -6.46 -8.70 -5.90
N GLY A 91 -7.74 -9.07 -5.77
CA GLY A 91 -8.79 -8.15 -5.32
C GLY A 91 -8.49 -7.54 -3.94
N THR A 92 -7.98 -8.35 -3.02
CA THR A 92 -7.67 -7.90 -1.65
C THR A 92 -6.52 -6.88 -1.59
N CYS A 93 -5.52 -6.98 -2.47
CA CYS A 93 -4.40 -6.05 -2.51
C CYS A 93 -4.79 -4.72 -3.16
N SER A 94 -5.50 -4.77 -4.30
CA SER A 94 -6.02 -3.57 -4.97
C SER A 94 -6.91 -2.75 -4.02
N ASP A 95 -7.83 -3.40 -3.31
CA ASP A 95 -8.74 -2.71 -2.40
C ASP A 95 -8.01 -2.12 -1.19
N ALA A 96 -7.07 -2.86 -0.59
CA ALA A 96 -6.25 -2.34 0.52
C ALA A 96 -5.41 -1.12 0.08
N CYS A 97 -4.84 -1.15 -1.13
CA CYS A 97 -4.12 -0.03 -1.70
C CYS A 97 -5.02 1.19 -1.91
N ARG A 98 -6.26 1.02 -2.41
CA ARG A 98 -7.22 2.12 -2.57
C ARG A 98 -7.62 2.73 -1.23
N VAL A 99 -7.90 1.91 -0.22
CA VAL A 99 -8.23 2.37 1.13
C VAL A 99 -7.06 3.16 1.73
N CYS A 100 -5.83 2.65 1.62
CA CYS A 100 -4.64 3.35 2.11
C CYS A 100 -4.39 4.66 1.37
N ALA A 101 -4.57 4.68 0.05
CA ALA A 101 -4.41 5.91 -0.74
C ALA A 101 -5.39 7.01 -0.31
N GLU A 102 -6.65 6.66 -0.04
CA GLU A 102 -7.64 7.62 0.44
C GLU A 102 -7.32 8.10 1.85
N ALA A 103 -7.03 7.18 2.78
CA ALA A 103 -6.67 7.54 4.14
C ALA A 103 -5.42 8.43 4.21
N CYS A 104 -4.48 8.28 3.28
CA CYS A 104 -3.32 9.16 3.16
C CYS A 104 -3.66 10.55 2.59
N ARG A 105 -4.69 10.67 1.73
CA ARG A 105 -5.11 11.98 1.19
C ARG A 105 -5.87 12.84 2.20
N GLU A 106 -6.40 12.22 3.25
CA GLU A 106 -7.08 12.90 4.35
C GLU A 106 -6.10 13.48 5.39
N ILE A 107 -4.79 13.19 5.26
CA ILE A 107 -3.72 13.71 6.12
C ILE A 107 -3.08 14.97 5.51
#